data_AF-A0A4S2H0R4-F1
#
_entry.id   AF-A0A4S2H0R4-F1
#
_cell.length_a   1.000
_cell.length_b   1.000
_cell.length_c   1.000
_cell.angle_alpha   90.00
_cell.angle_beta   90.00
_cell.angle_gamma   90.00
#
_symmetry.space_group_name_H-M   'P 1'
#
loop_
_entity.id
_entity.type
_entity.pdbx_description
1 polymer ?
#
loop_
_entity_poly.entity_id
_entity_poly.type
_entity_poly.pdbx_seq_one_letter_code
_entity_poly.pdbx_strand_id
1 'polypeptide(L)'
;MKETLEFNHKKQCGLWLILIGIVLIIAVICGGKFFVNPFVFLIGYYICFFGVNVNKKLRDKLSQGDISKKQIKVIYFSITALFILMFCIAGPFIPGWHWRQIWLGVLMATSIHFFLWFFVHGWSMVVLGIVCIVIATTGYMFQSIPVSIICIADAVTKLICGAYLLFIAKPSKFIPNTTK
;
A
#
# COMPACT_ATOMS: atom_id res chain seq x y z
N MET A 1 24.19 -11.92 -16.18
CA MET A 1 23.59 -12.66 -15.05
C MET A 1 22.43 -11.82 -14.50
N LYS A 2 21.18 -12.31 -14.54
CA LYS A 2 20.05 -11.59 -13.92
C LYS A 2 20.26 -11.60 -12.40
N GLU A 3 20.00 -10.48 -11.76
CA GLU A 3 20.26 -10.27 -10.34
C GLU A 3 19.22 -11.01 -9.49
N THR A 4 19.67 -11.78 -8.50
CA THR A 4 18.81 -12.37 -7.48
C THR A 4 18.28 -11.24 -6.59
N LEU A 5 16.96 -11.14 -6.46
CA LEU A 5 16.33 -10.16 -5.58
C LEU A 5 16.16 -10.75 -4.18
N GLU A 6 16.63 -10.05 -3.17
CA GLU A 6 16.42 -10.41 -1.77
C GLU A 6 15.42 -9.45 -1.12
N PHE A 7 14.39 -9.99 -0.48
CA PHE A 7 13.31 -9.21 0.11
C PHE A 7 13.54 -9.03 1.61
N ASN A 8 14.56 -8.24 1.95
CA ASN A 8 15.06 -8.07 3.32
C ASN A 8 14.28 -7.03 4.14
N HIS A 9 13.47 -6.19 3.50
CA HIS A 9 12.73 -5.08 4.13
C HIS A 9 11.26 -5.40 4.42
N LYS A 10 10.90 -6.69 4.56
CA LYS A 10 9.50 -7.10 4.82
C LYS A 10 8.94 -6.55 6.13
N LYS A 11 9.73 -6.53 7.20
CA LYS A 11 9.27 -6.00 8.50
C LYS A 11 8.93 -4.51 8.44
N GLN A 12 9.74 -3.71 7.75
CA GLN A 12 9.44 -2.30 7.51
C GLN A 12 8.12 -2.14 6.75
N CYS A 13 7.92 -2.90 5.68
CA CYS A 13 6.66 -2.93 4.93
C CYS A 13 5.47 -3.32 5.83
N GLY A 14 5.66 -4.33 6.67
CA GLY A 14 4.64 -4.79 7.60
C GLY A 14 4.20 -3.71 8.58
N LEU A 15 5.16 -3.02 9.21
CA LEU A 15 4.86 -1.89 10.10
C LEU A 15 4.15 -0.74 9.36
N TRP A 16 4.59 -0.42 8.14
CA TRP A 16 3.95 0.58 7.30
C TRP A 16 2.48 0.25 7.01
N LEU A 17 2.20 -1.00 6.61
CA LEU A 17 0.83 -1.47 6.33
C LEU A 17 -0.08 -1.43 7.56
N ILE A 18 0.44 -1.78 8.73
CA ILE A 18 -0.31 -1.71 9.98
C ILE A 18 -0.71 -0.27 10.27
N LEU A 19 0.26 0.64 10.26
CA LEU A 19 0.03 2.04 10.61
C LEU A 19 -0.92 2.72 9.63
N ILE A 20 -0.76 2.50 8.32
CA ILE A 20 -1.66 3.09 7.34
C ILE A 20 -3.07 2.49 7.41
N GLY A 21 -3.20 1.21 7.77
CA GLY A 21 -4.49 0.57 8.06
C GLY A 21 -5.19 1.24 9.25
N ILE A 22 -4.48 1.49 10.35
CA ILE A 22 -5.00 2.23 11.52
C ILE A 22 -5.44 3.64 11.12
N VAL A 23 -4.59 4.37 10.38
CA VAL A 23 -4.92 5.73 9.90
C VAL A 23 -6.18 5.73 9.04
N LEU A 24 -6.33 4.75 8.14
CA LEU A 24 -7.52 4.63 7.29
C LEU A 24 -8.78 4.39 8.14
N ILE A 25 -8.71 3.52 9.15
CA ILE A 25 -9.85 3.28 10.07
C ILE A 25 -10.23 4.56 10.81
N ILE A 26 -9.26 5.27 11.39
CA ILE A 26 -9.52 6.53 12.11
C ILE A 26 -10.12 7.56 11.15
N ALA A 27 -9.60 7.68 9.93
CA ALA A 27 -10.11 8.60 8.94
C ALA A 27 -11.53 8.23 8.49
N VAL A 28 -11.90 6.94 8.40
CA VAL A 28 -13.29 6.50 8.17
C VAL A 28 -14.20 6.94 9.33
N ILE A 29 -13.78 6.71 10.58
CA ILE A 29 -14.55 7.09 11.77
C ILE A 29 -14.80 8.61 11.80
N CYS A 30 -13.80 9.41 11.44
CA CYS A 30 -13.90 10.86 11.37
C CYS A 30 -14.47 11.38 10.03
N GLY A 31 -14.92 10.50 9.14
CA GLY A 31 -15.15 10.79 7.72
C GLY A 31 -16.38 11.65 7.42
N GLY A 32 -17.49 11.42 8.12
CA GLY A 32 -18.76 12.11 7.85
C GLY A 32 -19.12 12.12 6.37
N LYS A 33 -19.41 13.31 5.80
CA LYS A 33 -19.77 13.49 4.38
C LYS A 33 -18.66 13.09 3.39
N PHE A 34 -17.41 12.98 3.86
CA PHE A 34 -16.28 12.60 3.03
C PHE A 34 -16.10 11.07 2.92
N PHE A 35 -16.84 10.29 3.72
CA PHE A 35 -16.64 8.84 3.96
C PHE A 35 -15.33 8.47 4.65
N VAL A 36 -14.21 9.03 4.17
CA VAL A 36 -12.90 9.03 4.82
C VAL A 36 -12.46 10.48 4.93
N ASN A 37 -12.06 10.93 6.12
CA ASN A 37 -11.68 12.31 6.35
C ASN A 37 -10.32 12.58 5.68
N PRO A 38 -10.26 13.44 4.64
CA PRO A 38 -9.03 13.64 3.88
C PRO A 38 -7.91 14.26 4.71
N PHE A 39 -8.24 15.14 5.66
CA PHE A 39 -7.24 15.79 6.50
C PHE A 39 -6.64 14.80 7.52
N VAL A 40 -7.48 14.03 8.19
CA VAL A 40 -7.03 12.99 9.13
C VAL A 40 -6.17 11.96 8.40
N PHE A 41 -6.62 11.51 7.22
CA PHE A 41 -5.87 10.55 6.41
C PHE A 41 -4.52 11.12 5.97
N LEU A 42 -4.49 12.35 5.45
CA LEU A 42 -3.25 12.98 4.94
C LEU A 42 -2.23 13.22 6.05
N ILE A 43 -2.66 13.77 7.19
CA ILE A 43 -1.80 14.00 8.35
C ILE A 43 -1.24 12.67 8.85
N GLY A 44 -2.12 11.67 9.06
CA GLY A 44 -1.71 10.34 9.51
C GLY A 44 -0.75 9.65 8.53
N TYR A 45 -1.01 9.76 7.22
CA TYR A 45 -0.15 9.23 6.16
C TYR A 45 1.27 9.81 6.26
N TYR A 46 1.41 11.15 6.36
CA TYR A 46 2.72 11.77 6.43
C TYR A 46 3.46 11.44 7.73
N ILE A 47 2.78 11.46 8.88
CA ILE A 47 3.38 11.03 10.15
C ILE A 47 3.95 9.63 10.03
N CYS A 48 3.17 8.69 9.48
CA CYS A 48 3.63 7.31 9.27
C CYS A 48 4.79 7.26 8.26
N PHE A 49 4.73 8.06 7.19
CA PHE A 49 5.70 8.01 6.11
C PHE A 49 7.08 8.47 6.60
N PHE A 50 7.12 9.59 7.31
CA PHE A 50 8.34 10.07 7.94
C PHE A 50 8.79 9.14 9.08
N GLY A 51 7.85 8.65 9.88
CA GLY A 51 8.12 7.76 11.01
C GLY A 51 8.72 6.40 10.63
N VAL A 52 8.32 5.83 9.48
CA VAL A 52 8.73 4.49 9.05
C VAL A 52 9.67 4.50 7.85
N ASN A 53 9.35 5.24 6.78
CA ASN A 53 10.06 5.13 5.50
C ASN A 53 11.24 6.10 5.40
N VAL A 54 11.17 7.26 6.05
CA VAL A 54 12.29 8.22 6.09
C VAL A 54 13.21 7.96 7.27
N ASN A 55 12.68 7.48 8.41
CA ASN A 55 13.44 7.20 9.61
C ASN A 55 14.47 6.07 9.43
N LYS A 56 15.72 6.45 9.10
CA LYS A 56 16.82 5.52 8.88
C LYS A 56 17.06 4.58 10.06
N LYS A 57 17.03 5.09 11.31
CA LYS A 57 17.27 4.29 12.51
C LYS A 57 16.25 3.15 12.65
N LEU A 58 14.97 3.43 12.37
CA LEU A 58 13.94 2.39 12.42
C LEU A 58 14.06 1.40 11.27
N ARG A 59 14.37 1.89 10.06
CA ARG A 59 14.58 1.04 8.88
C ARG A 59 15.73 0.07 9.08
N ASP A 60 16.86 0.56 9.58
CA ASP A 60 18.05 -0.26 9.83
C ASP A 60 17.75 -1.32 10.90
N LYS A 61 16.98 -0.96 11.95
CA LYS A 61 16.54 -1.91 12.99
C LYS A 61 15.62 -3.01 12.46
N LEU A 62 14.75 -2.68 11.50
CA LEU A 62 13.79 -3.62 10.93
C LEU A 62 14.36 -4.40 9.72
N SER A 63 15.49 -3.95 9.18
CA SER A 63 16.12 -4.61 8.04
C SER A 63 16.67 -5.97 8.42
N GLN A 64 16.62 -6.91 7.49
CA GLN A 64 17.16 -8.26 7.64
C GLN A 64 18.31 -8.55 6.66
N GLY A 65 18.86 -7.50 6.06
CA GLY A 65 19.92 -7.56 5.05
C GLY A 65 19.94 -6.29 4.21
N ASP A 66 20.81 -6.23 3.21
CA ASP A 66 20.92 -5.06 2.34
C ASP A 66 19.80 -5.01 1.30
N ILE A 67 19.59 -3.81 0.75
CA ILE A 67 18.74 -3.57 -0.42
C ILE A 67 19.61 -3.26 -1.63
N SER A 68 19.26 -3.85 -2.77
CA SER A 68 20.05 -3.67 -3.99
C SER A 68 19.82 -2.32 -4.65
N LYS A 69 20.80 -1.84 -5.43
CA LYS A 69 20.67 -0.60 -6.21
C LYS A 69 19.48 -0.63 -7.17
N LYS A 70 19.13 -1.81 -7.73
CA LYS A 70 17.95 -1.95 -8.58
C LYS A 70 16.67 -1.82 -7.79
N GLN A 71 16.58 -2.45 -6.62
CA GLN A 71 15.41 -2.32 -5.74
C GLN A 71 15.21 -0.87 -5.30
N ILE A 72 16.29 -0.14 -4.99
CA ILE A 72 16.21 1.31 -4.68
C ILE A 72 15.59 2.10 -5.85
N LYS A 73 16.02 1.85 -7.10
CA LYS A 73 15.41 2.51 -8.27
C LYS A 73 13.93 2.18 -8.40
N VAL A 74 13.55 0.92 -8.17
CA VAL A 74 12.15 0.48 -8.20
C VAL A 74 11.34 1.13 -7.09
N ILE A 75 11.89 1.36 -5.89
CA ILE A 75 11.22 2.10 -4.82
C ILE A 75 10.80 3.49 -5.31
N TYR A 76 11.75 4.27 -5.85
CA TYR A 76 11.46 5.62 -6.33
C TYR A 76 10.46 5.62 -7.47
N PHE A 77 10.64 4.71 -8.44
CA PHE A 77 9.68 4.54 -9.54
C PHE A 77 8.28 4.21 -9.01
N SER A 78 8.17 3.27 -8.06
CA SER A 78 6.89 2.83 -7.51
C SER A 78 6.18 3.96 -6.77
N ILE A 79 6.91 4.77 -5.98
CA ILE A 79 6.36 5.94 -5.29
C ILE A 79 5.82 6.95 -6.30
N THR A 80 6.60 7.30 -7.32
CA THR A 80 6.15 8.22 -8.38
C THR A 80 4.93 7.66 -9.13
N ALA A 81 4.95 6.37 -9.45
CA ALA A 81 3.85 5.70 -10.14
C ALA A 81 2.55 5.72 -9.32
N LEU A 82 2.60 5.62 -7.98
CA LEU A 82 1.41 5.73 -7.13
C LEU A 82 0.71 7.07 -7.32
N PHE A 83 1.45 8.18 -7.29
CA PHE A 83 0.86 9.51 -7.46
C PHE A 83 0.27 9.70 -8.85
N ILE A 84 0.92 9.18 -9.88
CA ILE A 84 0.38 9.18 -11.25
C ILE A 84 -0.92 8.37 -11.31
N LEU A 85 -0.94 7.16 -10.73
CA LEU A 85 -2.13 6.31 -10.68
C LEU A 85 -3.27 7.00 -9.92
N MET A 86 -3.00 7.63 -8.78
CA MET A 86 -4.00 8.39 -8.03
C MET A 86 -4.56 9.56 -8.86
N PHE A 87 -3.70 10.31 -9.56
CA PHE A 87 -4.12 11.38 -10.44
C PHE A 87 -4.99 10.87 -11.60
N CYS A 88 -4.61 9.77 -12.24
CA CYS A 88 -5.36 9.22 -13.38
C CYS A 88 -6.69 8.59 -12.97
N ILE A 89 -6.76 7.92 -11.81
CA ILE A 89 -7.94 7.13 -11.40
C ILE A 89 -8.88 7.96 -10.52
N ALA A 90 -8.36 8.64 -9.49
CA ALA A 90 -9.18 9.43 -8.56
C ALA A 90 -9.32 10.89 -9.01
N GLY A 91 -8.29 11.46 -9.65
CA GLY A 91 -8.24 12.86 -10.06
C GLY A 91 -9.44 13.38 -10.88
N PRO A 92 -9.95 12.63 -11.89
CA PRO A 92 -11.10 13.07 -12.68
C PRO A 92 -12.37 13.35 -11.85
N PHE A 93 -12.46 12.79 -10.66
CA PHE A 93 -13.62 12.89 -9.78
C PHE A 93 -13.51 14.03 -8.75
N ILE A 94 -12.34 14.67 -8.65
CA ILE A 94 -12.08 15.75 -7.69
C ILE A 94 -12.89 17.03 -7.98
N PRO A 95 -12.96 17.55 -9.23
CA PRO A 95 -13.70 18.78 -9.51
C PRO A 95 -15.18 18.72 -9.15
N GLY A 96 -15.80 17.54 -9.31
CA GLY A 96 -17.19 17.27 -8.96
C GLY A 96 -17.43 16.83 -7.51
N TRP A 97 -16.38 16.79 -6.68
CA TRP A 97 -16.44 16.33 -5.28
C TRP A 97 -17.10 14.95 -5.12
N HIS A 98 -16.87 14.06 -6.08
CA HIS A 98 -17.44 12.71 -6.08
C HIS A 98 -16.66 11.81 -5.10
N TRP A 99 -16.84 12.05 -3.79
CA TRP A 99 -16.05 11.45 -2.71
C TRP A 99 -15.98 9.94 -2.74
N ARG A 100 -17.06 9.27 -3.14
CA ARG A 100 -17.05 7.81 -3.34
C ARG A 100 -16.01 7.39 -4.37
N GLN A 101 -16.07 7.96 -5.57
CA GLN A 101 -15.20 7.62 -6.68
C GLN A 101 -13.76 8.04 -6.40
N ILE A 102 -13.55 9.17 -5.72
CA ILE A 102 -12.24 9.59 -5.25
C ILE A 102 -11.62 8.52 -4.35
N TRP A 103 -12.31 8.09 -3.29
CA TRP A 103 -11.77 7.09 -2.36
C TRP A 103 -11.60 5.72 -2.99
N LEU A 104 -12.57 5.24 -3.78
CA LEU A 104 -12.41 3.99 -4.52
C LEU A 104 -11.23 4.06 -5.50
N GLY A 105 -10.99 5.22 -6.11
CA GLY A 105 -9.87 5.44 -7.01
C GLY A 105 -8.53 5.42 -6.27
N VAL A 106 -8.46 6.02 -5.08
CA VAL A 106 -7.28 5.95 -4.20
C VAL A 106 -6.98 4.51 -3.79
N LEU A 107 -8.01 3.74 -3.39
CA LEU A 107 -7.85 2.32 -3.03
C LEU A 107 -7.38 1.49 -4.23
N MET A 108 -7.98 1.70 -5.41
CA MET A 108 -7.59 1.04 -6.65
C MET A 108 -6.15 1.36 -7.04
N ALA A 109 -5.76 2.64 -7.06
CA ALA A 109 -4.38 3.06 -7.34
C ALA A 109 -3.38 2.42 -6.38
N THR A 110 -3.71 2.36 -5.08
CA THR A 110 -2.88 1.73 -4.05
C THR A 110 -2.74 0.22 -4.28
N SER A 111 -3.83 -0.45 -4.67
CA SER A 111 -3.82 -1.89 -4.94
C SER A 111 -2.98 -2.26 -6.16
N ILE A 112 -3.02 -1.46 -7.23
CA ILE A 112 -2.17 -1.61 -8.42
C ILE A 112 -0.70 -1.36 -8.05
N HIS A 113 -0.46 -0.32 -7.25
CA HIS A 113 0.87 0.02 -6.77
C HIS A 113 1.54 -1.13 -5.98
N PHE A 114 0.79 -1.98 -5.29
CA PHE A 114 1.37 -3.15 -4.62
C PHE A 114 2.04 -4.15 -5.58
N PHE A 115 1.58 -4.24 -6.83
CA PHE A 115 2.27 -5.10 -7.82
C PHE A 115 3.68 -4.60 -8.14
N LEU A 116 3.89 -3.27 -8.13
CA LEU A 116 5.23 -2.70 -8.30
C LEU A 116 6.14 -3.02 -7.11
N TRP A 117 5.58 -3.10 -5.89
CA TRP A 117 6.31 -3.50 -4.69
C TRP A 117 6.72 -4.97 -4.64
N PHE A 118 6.26 -5.81 -5.57
CA PHE A 118 6.74 -7.19 -5.72
C PHE A 118 8.28 -7.25 -5.76
N PHE A 119 8.92 -6.33 -6.49
CA PHE A 119 10.38 -6.33 -6.65
C PHE A 119 11.16 -5.98 -5.37
N VAL A 120 10.48 -5.55 -4.31
CA VAL A 120 11.12 -5.17 -3.03
C VAL A 120 10.67 -6.08 -1.88
N HIS A 121 9.41 -6.52 -1.88
CA HIS A 121 8.82 -7.27 -0.78
C HIS A 121 8.31 -8.67 -1.18
N GLY A 122 8.30 -8.99 -2.48
CA GLY A 122 7.97 -10.30 -3.01
C GLY A 122 6.47 -10.59 -3.12
N TRP A 123 6.15 -11.89 -3.22
CA TRP A 123 4.81 -12.40 -3.53
C TRP A 123 3.70 -11.96 -2.58
N SER A 124 4.01 -11.62 -1.33
CA SER A 124 3.02 -11.06 -0.40
C SER A 124 2.36 -9.79 -0.94
N MET A 125 3.09 -8.98 -1.71
CA MET A 125 2.51 -7.76 -2.31
C MET A 125 1.56 -8.06 -3.47
N VAL A 126 1.81 -9.14 -4.22
CA VAL A 126 0.91 -9.57 -5.29
C VAL A 126 -0.42 -10.05 -4.70
N VAL A 127 -0.36 -10.90 -3.66
CA VAL A 127 -1.55 -11.37 -2.95
C VAL A 127 -2.33 -10.18 -2.36
N LEU A 128 -1.63 -9.27 -1.67
CA LEU A 128 -2.25 -8.06 -1.11
C LEU A 128 -2.89 -7.19 -2.21
N GLY A 129 -2.20 -6.99 -3.33
CA GLY A 129 -2.69 -6.25 -4.49
C GLY A 129 -3.97 -6.85 -5.06
N ILE A 130 -4.01 -8.16 -5.28
CA ILE A 130 -5.19 -8.87 -5.79
C ILE A 130 -6.39 -8.70 -4.84
N VAL A 131 -6.19 -8.95 -3.54
CA VAL A 131 -7.28 -8.83 -2.55
C VAL A 131 -7.81 -7.40 -2.50
N CYS A 132 -6.93 -6.39 -2.47
CA CYS A 132 -7.34 -4.99 -2.47
C CYS A 132 -8.02 -4.56 -3.80
N ILE A 133 -7.60 -5.09 -4.95
CA ILE A 133 -8.30 -4.85 -6.24
C ILE A 133 -9.73 -5.37 -6.16
N VAL A 134 -9.94 -6.59 -5.64
CA VAL A 134 -11.28 -7.19 -5.51
C VAL A 134 -12.15 -6.33 -4.60
N ILE A 135 -11.61 -5.86 -3.46
CA ILE A 135 -12.32 -4.98 -2.53
C ILE A 135 -12.72 -3.65 -3.21
N ALA A 136 -11.77 -2.98 -3.88
CA ALA A 136 -12.05 -1.71 -4.57
C ALA A 136 -13.06 -1.90 -5.72
N THR A 137 -12.93 -2.98 -6.50
CA THR A 137 -13.83 -3.33 -7.60
C THR A 137 -15.24 -3.60 -7.09
N THR A 138 -15.38 -4.31 -5.97
CA THR A 138 -16.68 -4.52 -5.29
C THR A 138 -17.32 -3.18 -4.95
N GLY A 139 -16.54 -2.21 -4.45
CA GLY A 139 -17.02 -0.85 -4.20
C GLY A 139 -17.46 -0.10 -5.46
N TYR A 140 -16.82 -0.33 -6.61
CA TYR A 140 -17.26 0.25 -7.89
C TYR A 140 -18.54 -0.41 -8.42
N MET A 141 -18.63 -1.74 -8.37
CA MET A 141 -19.75 -2.50 -8.93
C MET A 141 -21.03 -2.37 -8.12
N PHE A 142 -20.93 -2.36 -6.78
CA PHE A 142 -22.09 -2.40 -5.89
C PHE A 142 -22.23 -1.07 -5.14
N GLN A 143 -22.93 -0.12 -5.76
CA GLN A 143 -23.16 1.21 -5.20
C GLN A 143 -23.93 1.20 -3.88
N SER A 144 -24.73 0.16 -3.64
CA SER A 144 -25.46 -0.05 -2.38
C SER A 144 -24.55 -0.33 -1.18
N ILE A 145 -23.31 -0.81 -1.40
CA ILE A 145 -22.36 -1.04 -0.33
C ILE A 145 -21.74 0.31 0.08
N PRO A 146 -21.83 0.71 1.37
CA PRO A 146 -21.20 1.93 1.87
C PRO A 146 -19.68 1.92 1.65
N VAL A 147 -19.13 3.06 1.22
CA VAL A 147 -17.69 3.24 1.01
C VAL A 147 -16.89 2.97 2.28
N SER A 148 -17.43 3.32 3.44
CA SER A 148 -16.82 3.03 4.75
C SER A 148 -16.54 1.54 4.93
N ILE A 149 -17.47 0.65 4.56
CA ILE A 149 -17.27 -0.81 4.66
C ILE A 149 -16.12 -1.25 3.74
N ILE A 150 -16.06 -0.72 2.50
CA ILE A 150 -14.98 -1.02 1.55
C ILE A 150 -13.63 -0.57 2.11
N CYS A 151 -13.54 0.65 2.65
CA CYS A 151 -12.32 1.19 3.26
C CYS A 151 -11.89 0.39 4.50
N ILE A 152 -12.83 -0.04 5.34
CA ILE A 152 -12.53 -0.87 6.51
C ILE A 152 -12.03 -2.26 6.09
N ALA A 153 -12.66 -2.90 5.10
CA ALA A 153 -12.21 -4.19 4.57
C ALA A 153 -10.78 -4.11 3.99
N ASP A 154 -10.50 -3.04 3.25
CA ASP A 154 -9.16 -2.76 2.74
C ASP A 154 -8.14 -2.55 3.89
N ALA A 155 -8.50 -1.74 4.89
CA ALA A 155 -7.67 -1.49 6.06
C ALA A 155 -7.37 -2.77 6.85
N VAL A 156 -8.38 -3.60 7.10
CA VAL A 156 -8.23 -4.90 7.79
C VAL A 156 -7.32 -5.83 7.00
N THR A 157 -7.45 -5.87 5.68
CA THR A 157 -6.55 -6.65 4.82
C THR A 157 -5.10 -6.20 4.99
N LYS A 158 -4.85 -4.89 5.03
CA LYS A 158 -3.53 -4.31 5.27
C LYS A 158 -3.01 -4.61 6.68
N LEU A 159 -3.87 -4.58 7.71
CA LEU A 159 -3.49 -4.95 9.08
C LEU A 159 -3.06 -6.41 9.18
N ILE A 160 -3.83 -7.34 8.61
CA ILE A 160 -3.52 -8.77 8.61
C ILE A 160 -2.21 -9.04 7.86
N CYS A 161 -2.08 -8.52 6.64
CA CYS A 161 -0.86 -8.65 5.84
C CYS A 161 0.34 -8.01 6.54
N GLY A 162 0.14 -6.84 7.15
CA GLY A 162 1.16 -6.11 7.86
C GLY A 162 1.67 -6.85 9.09
N ALA A 163 0.77 -7.42 9.89
CA ALA A 163 1.11 -8.26 11.04
C ALA A 163 1.90 -9.50 10.62
N TYR A 164 1.45 -10.18 9.56
CA TYR A 164 2.18 -11.30 8.98
C TYR A 164 3.61 -10.90 8.56
N LEU A 165 3.78 -9.79 7.84
CA LEU A 165 5.09 -9.33 7.38
C LEU A 165 6.01 -8.86 8.51
N LEU A 166 5.45 -8.27 9.57
CA LEU A 166 6.21 -7.73 10.69
C LEU A 166 6.71 -8.83 11.64
N PHE A 167 5.85 -9.80 11.95
CA PHE A 167 6.13 -10.77 13.02
C PHE A 167 6.48 -12.18 12.52
N ILE A 168 5.97 -12.58 11.35
CA ILE A 168 6.02 -13.99 10.91
C ILE A 168 6.91 -14.17 9.68
N ALA A 169 6.82 -13.28 8.69
CA ALA A 169 7.47 -13.47 7.41
C ALA A 169 8.99 -13.41 7.52
N LYS A 170 9.66 -14.41 6.93
CA LYS A 170 11.11 -14.42 6.76
C LYS A 170 11.51 -13.76 5.43
N PRO A 171 12.75 -13.25 5.31
CA PRO A 171 13.30 -12.83 4.04
C PRO A 171 13.18 -13.95 3.01
N SER A 172 12.80 -13.60 1.79
CA SER A 172 12.71 -14.56 0.69
C SER A 172 13.47 -14.00 -0.52
N LYS A 173 13.82 -14.89 -1.45
CA LYS A 173 14.58 -14.54 -2.64
C LYS A 173 13.77 -14.84 -3.89
N PHE A 174 13.99 -14.05 -4.93
CA PHE A 174 13.51 -14.33 -6.27
C PHE A 174 14.72 -14.48 -7.20
N ILE A 175 14.87 -15.66 -7.78
CA ILE A 175 15.90 -15.98 -8.77
C ILE A 175 15.19 -15.95 -10.13
N PRO A 176 15.45 -14.94 -10.98
CA PRO A 176 14.84 -14.90 -12.29
C PRO A 176 15.32 -16.12 -13.09
N ASN A 177 14.40 -16.99 -13.51
CA ASN A 177 14.75 -18.16 -14.32
C ASN A 177 15.59 -17.73 -15.53
N THR A 178 16.76 -18.35 -15.65
CA THR A 178 17.47 -18.46 -16.93
C THR A 178 16.71 -19.49 -17.75
N THR A 179 15.68 -19.07 -18.46
CA THR A 179 15.28 -19.83 -19.66
C THR A 179 16.51 -19.83 -20.57
N LYS A 180 17.08 -21.03 -20.75
CA LYS A 180 18.05 -21.31 -21.82
C LYS A 180 17.36 -21.17 -23.17
#